data_AF-A0A2S6FUG2-F1
#
_entry.id   AF-A0A2S6FUG2-F1
#
_cell.length_a   1.000
_cell.length_b   1.000
_cell.length_c   1.000
_cell.angle_alpha   90.00
_cell.angle_beta   90.00
_cell.angle_gamma   90.00
#
_symmetry.space_group_name_H-M   'P 1'
#
loop_
_entity.id
_entity.type
_entity.pdbx_description
1 polymer ?
#
loop_
_entity_poly.entity_id
_entity_poly.type
_entity_poly.pdbx_seq_one_letter_code
_entity_poly.pdbx_strand_id
1 'polypeptide(L)'
;MEYALNDNTVDKFVEYGVNVWGIDASFDKYEIAHSAIKKTKEYFVSLGIPSSLREVGIEEESLEKMANQATVRGKLGDFKVLEAQDVLNIYRASL
;
A
#
# COMPACT_ATOMS: atom_id res chain seq x y z
N MET A 1 0.19 -0.46 -0.47
CA MET A 1 0.73 -1.84 -0.26
C MET A 1 2.06 -2.04 -0.95
N GLU A 2 2.19 -1.64 -2.22
CA GLU A 2 3.42 -1.83 -3.02
C GLU A 2 4.69 -1.36 -2.30
N TYR A 3 4.66 -0.22 -1.63
CA TYR A 3 5.82 0.30 -0.89
C TYR A 3 6.34 -0.67 0.19
N ALA A 4 5.48 -1.52 0.74
CA ALA A 4 5.85 -2.50 1.76
C ALA A 4 6.29 -3.85 1.16
N LEU A 5 6.12 -4.10 -0.14
CA LEU A 5 6.50 -5.34 -0.80
C LEU A 5 8.01 -5.38 -1.04
N ASN A 6 8.68 -6.38 -0.49
CA ASN A 6 10.10 -6.68 -0.67
C ASN A 6 10.38 -8.13 -0.24
N ASP A 7 11.63 -8.58 -0.36
CA ASP A 7 12.02 -9.97 -0.08
C ASP A 7 11.70 -10.43 1.35
N ASN A 8 11.65 -9.52 2.33
CA ASN A 8 11.32 -9.86 3.71
C ASN A 8 9.81 -9.94 3.98
N THR A 9 8.98 -9.35 3.11
CA THR A 9 7.53 -9.21 3.33
C THR A 9 6.69 -9.97 2.31
N VAL A 10 7.27 -10.37 1.18
CA VAL A 10 6.57 -11.00 0.05
C VAL A 10 5.76 -12.23 0.47
N ASP A 11 6.26 -13.05 1.40
CA ASP A 11 5.56 -14.26 1.84
C ASP A 11 4.20 -13.98 2.49
N LYS A 12 4.05 -12.83 3.16
CA LYS A 12 2.75 -12.40 3.71
C LYS A 12 1.80 -11.90 2.63
N PHE A 13 2.31 -11.31 1.56
CA PHE A 13 1.48 -10.98 0.39
C PHE A 13 1.07 -12.23 -0.38
N VAL A 14 1.92 -13.25 -0.45
CA VAL A 14 1.58 -14.57 -1.04
C VAL A 14 0.47 -15.23 -0.23
N GLU A 15 0.63 -15.31 1.10
CA GLU A 15 -0.39 -15.87 2.00
C GLU A 15 -1.74 -15.15 1.82
N TYR A 16 -1.72 -13.82 1.76
CA TYR A 16 -2.91 -13.01 1.50
C TYR A 16 -3.52 -13.29 0.13
N GLY A 17 -2.70 -13.34 -0.93
CA GLY A 17 -3.14 -13.58 -2.29
C GLY A 17 -3.80 -14.95 -2.49
N VAL A 18 -3.21 -16.00 -1.91
CA VAL A 18 -3.77 -17.35 -1.99
C VAL A 18 -5.03 -17.47 -1.15
N ASN A 19 -4.97 -17.07 0.14
CA ASN A 19 -6.05 -17.37 1.08
C ASN A 19 -7.26 -16.46 0.93
N VAL A 20 -7.09 -15.20 0.50
CA VAL A 20 -8.19 -14.24 0.38
C VAL A 20 -8.66 -14.09 -1.06
N TRP A 21 -7.72 -14.06 -2.01
CA TRP A 21 -8.03 -13.83 -3.42
C TRP A 21 -8.07 -15.09 -4.27
N GLY A 22 -7.75 -16.25 -3.70
CA GLY A 22 -7.75 -17.53 -4.41
C GLY A 22 -6.73 -17.59 -5.55
N ILE A 23 -5.63 -16.82 -5.45
CA ILE A 23 -4.58 -16.83 -6.47
C ILE A 23 -3.83 -18.17 -6.40
N ASP A 24 -3.48 -18.72 -7.56
CA ASP A 24 -2.75 -19.99 -7.65
C ASP A 24 -1.38 -19.89 -6.95
N ALA A 25 -1.16 -20.77 -5.98
CA ALA A 25 0.07 -20.81 -5.18
C ALA A 25 1.29 -21.31 -5.96
N SER A 26 1.12 -21.84 -7.19
CA SER A 26 2.22 -22.28 -8.05
C SER A 26 2.93 -21.15 -8.80
N PHE A 27 2.34 -19.94 -8.81
CA PHE A 27 2.94 -18.77 -9.47
C PHE A 27 4.12 -18.20 -8.69
N ASP A 28 4.88 -17.32 -9.34
CA ASP A 28 5.97 -16.60 -8.68
C ASP A 28 5.46 -15.77 -7.50
N LYS A 29 6.26 -15.66 -6.44
CA LYS A 29 5.86 -14.97 -5.21
C LYS A 29 5.49 -13.51 -5.45
N TYR A 30 6.26 -12.80 -6.27
CA TYR A 30 5.98 -11.40 -6.60
C TYR A 30 4.78 -11.29 -7.53
N GLU A 31 4.59 -12.23 -8.44
CA GLU A 31 3.38 -12.29 -9.27
C GLU A 31 2.10 -12.44 -8.43
N ILE A 32 2.11 -13.35 -7.44
CA ILE A 32 0.99 -13.51 -6.50
C ILE A 32 0.78 -12.22 -5.70
N ALA A 33 1.86 -11.64 -5.17
CA ALA A 33 1.79 -10.42 -4.36
C ALA A 33 1.22 -9.23 -5.15
N HIS A 34 1.71 -8.97 -6.36
CA HIS A 34 1.21 -7.89 -7.21
C HIS A 34 -0.25 -8.13 -7.61
N SER A 35 -0.62 -9.38 -7.91
CA SER A 35 -2.00 -9.74 -8.22
C SER A 35 -2.94 -9.51 -7.03
N ALA A 36 -2.51 -9.82 -5.80
CA ALA A 36 -3.27 -9.56 -4.59
C ALA A 36 -3.46 -8.06 -4.34
N ILE A 37 -2.40 -7.25 -4.53
CA ILE A 37 -2.47 -5.79 -4.41
C ILE A 37 -3.45 -5.22 -5.43
N LYS A 38 -3.37 -5.66 -6.69
CA LYS A 38 -4.27 -5.22 -7.77
C LYS A 38 -5.73 -5.57 -7.46
N LYS A 39 -6.02 -6.81 -7.08
CA LYS A 39 -7.38 -7.24 -6.72
C LYS A 39 -7.94 -6.44 -5.55
N THR A 40 -7.10 -6.08 -4.58
CA THR A 40 -7.54 -5.22 -3.47
C THR A 40 -7.92 -3.82 -3.93
N LYS A 41 -7.13 -3.21 -4.84
CA LYS A 41 -7.48 -1.92 -5.45
C LYS A 41 -8.79 -2.01 -6.22
N GLU A 42 -8.95 -3.04 -7.06
CA GLU A 42 -10.18 -3.27 -7.83
C GLU A 42 -11.41 -3.44 -6.93
N TYR A 43 -11.26 -4.12 -5.79
CA TYR A 43 -12.33 -4.29 -4.81
C TYR A 43 -12.74 -2.97 -4.15
N PHE A 44 -11.79 -2.13 -3.73
CA PHE A 44 -12.15 -0.81 -3.18
C PHE A 44 -12.84 0.08 -4.22
N VAL A 45 -12.40 0.04 -5.48
CA VAL A 45 -13.08 0.74 -6.58
C VAL A 45 -14.50 0.20 -6.78
N SER A 46 -14.71 -1.12 -6.71
CA SER A 46 -16.06 -1.70 -6.87
C SER A 46 -17.02 -1.32 -5.74
N LEU A 47 -16.50 -0.97 -4.56
CA LEU A 47 -17.25 -0.41 -3.44
C LEU A 47 -17.51 1.10 -3.56
N GLY A 48 -17.01 1.76 -4.61
CA GLY A 48 -17.12 3.20 -4.80
C GLY A 48 -16.20 4.02 -3.90
N ILE A 49 -15.15 3.41 -3.35
CA ILE A 49 -14.13 4.12 -2.57
C ILE A 49 -13.17 4.82 -3.56
N PRO A 50 -12.91 6.12 -3.39
CA PRO A 50 -11.97 6.86 -4.21
C PRO A 50 -10.60 6.19 -4.30
N SER A 51 -10.01 6.18 -5.50
CA SER A 51 -8.79 5.43 -5.78
C SER A 51 -7.51 6.24 -5.60
N SER A 52 -7.63 7.56 -5.43
CA SER A 52 -6.52 8.46 -5.17
C SER A 52 -6.88 9.61 -4.21
N LEU A 53 -5.85 10.23 -3.66
CA LEU A 53 -5.96 11.41 -2.79
C LEU A 53 -6.55 12.62 -3.54
N ARG A 54 -6.30 12.73 -4.85
CA ARG A 54 -6.83 13.81 -5.68
C ARG A 54 -8.36 13.74 -5.80
N GLU A 55 -8.93 12.55 -5.87
CA GLU A 55 -10.39 12.36 -5.92
C GLU A 55 -11.11 12.87 -4.66
N VAL A 56 -10.39 13.02 -3.54
CA VAL A 56 -10.92 13.58 -2.28
C VAL A 56 -10.41 15.00 -1.99
N GLY A 57 -9.79 15.66 -2.97
CA GLY A 57 -9.39 17.07 -2.89
C GLY A 57 -8.07 17.32 -2.17
N ILE A 58 -7.19 16.33 -2.08
CA ILE A 58 -5.84 16.49 -1.51
C ILE A 58 -4.85 16.76 -2.64
N GLU A 59 -4.10 17.86 -2.50
CA GLU A 59 -3.09 18.30 -3.46
C GLU A 59 -1.66 18.08 -2.95
N GLU A 60 -0.70 18.08 -3.87
CA GLU A 60 0.71 17.75 -3.60
C GLU A 60 1.34 18.63 -2.51
N GLU A 61 0.97 19.91 -2.46
CA GLU A 61 1.46 20.89 -1.48
C GLU A 61 1.15 20.52 -0.02
N SER A 62 0.11 19.71 0.22
CA SER A 62 -0.27 19.29 1.57
C SER A 62 0.49 18.05 2.06
N LEU A 63 1.14 17.29 1.16
CA LEU A 63 1.64 15.95 1.48
C LEU A 63 2.79 15.96 2.48
N GLU A 64 3.70 16.94 2.40
CA GLU A 64 4.82 17.02 3.34
C GLU A 64 4.34 17.29 4.77
N LYS A 65 3.36 18.20 4.93
CA LYS A 65 2.72 18.46 6.22
C LYS A 65 2.00 17.21 6.74
N MET A 66 1.28 16.49 5.88
CA MET A 66 0.60 15.25 6.22
C MET A 66 1.59 14.17 6.69
N ALA A 67 2.70 14.00 5.98
CA ALA A 67 3.72 13.00 6.31
C ALA A 67 4.38 13.29 7.67
N ASN A 68 4.78 14.54 7.91
CA ASN A 68 5.34 14.97 9.20
C ASN A 68 4.34 14.79 10.34
N GLN A 69 3.06 15.11 10.11
CA GLN A 69 2.01 14.95 11.11
C GLN A 69 1.74 13.47 11.43
N ALA A 70 1.78 12.59 10.43
CA ALA A 70 1.62 11.14 10.60
C ALA A 70 2.73 10.55 11.49
N THR A 71 3.96 11.06 11.38
CA THR A 71 5.13 10.56 12.14
C THR A 71 5.49 11.40 13.36
N VAL A 72 4.60 12.29 13.83
CA VAL A 72 4.90 13.19 14.96
C VAL A 72 5.20 12.44 16.27
N ARG A 73 4.72 11.20 16.40
CA ARG A 73 4.98 10.31 17.54
C ARG A 73 6.12 9.31 17.30
N GLY A 74 6.88 9.47 16.22
CA GLY A 74 7.95 8.56 15.81
C GLY A 74 7.60 7.76 14.55
N LYS A 75 8.39 6.71 14.31
CA LYS A 75 8.26 5.83 13.14
C LYS A 75 6.95 5.03 13.21
N LEU A 76 6.43 4.65 12.04
CA LEU A 76 5.17 3.90 11.91
C LEU A 76 5.41 2.46 11.47
N GLY A 77 4.54 1.56 11.92
CA GLY A 77 4.41 0.19 11.42
C GLY A 77 5.46 -0.79 11.94
N ASP A 78 5.00 -2.02 12.23
CA ASP A 78 5.87 -3.14 12.62
C ASP A 78 6.17 -4.08 11.45
N PHE A 79 5.31 -4.10 10.42
CA PHE A 79 5.47 -4.94 9.23
C PHE A 79 6.58 -4.44 8.29
N LYS A 80 6.65 -3.13 8.12
CA LYS A 80 7.78 -2.37 7.57
C LYS A 80 7.83 -1.07 8.34
N VAL A 81 8.99 -0.74 8.91
CA VAL A 81 9.19 0.53 9.61
C VAL A 81 9.20 1.66 8.59
N LEU A 82 8.38 2.68 8.82
CA LEU A 82 8.23 3.85 7.95
C LEU A 82 8.63 5.13 8.69
N GLU A 83 9.50 5.90 8.07
CA GLU A 83 9.85 7.26 8.47
C GLU A 83 9.04 8.30 7.69
N ALA A 84 9.14 9.58 8.04
CA ALA A 84 8.38 10.65 7.40
C ALA A 84 8.57 10.67 5.87
N GLN A 85 9.79 10.40 5.40
CA GLN A 85 10.09 10.34 3.97
C GLN A 85 9.39 9.15 3.27
N ASP A 86 9.28 8.00 3.93
CA ASP A 86 8.54 6.86 3.40
C ASP A 86 7.05 7.18 3.27
N VAL A 87 6.47 7.83 4.28
CA VAL A 87 5.07 8.27 4.28
C VAL A 87 4.82 9.28 3.15
N LEU A 88 5.73 10.24 2.95
CA LEU A 88 5.64 11.19 1.84
C LEU A 88 5.68 10.48 0.47
N ASN A 89 6.56 9.49 0.31
CA ASN A 89 6.64 8.70 -0.93
C ASN A 89 5.35 7.91 -1.17
N ILE A 90 4.75 7.33 -0.12
CA ILE A 90 3.46 6.63 -0.20
C ILE A 90 2.34 7.61 -0.61
N TYR A 91 2.29 8.80 -0.01
CA TYR A 91 1.29 9.81 -0.37
C TYR A 91 1.46 10.28 -1.82
N ARG A 92 2.69 10.51 -2.29
CA ARG A 92 2.94 10.86 -3.70
C ARG A 92 2.50 9.76 -4.66
N ALA A 93 2.74 8.49 -4.31
CA ALA A 93 2.25 7.35 -5.09
C ALA A 93 0.72 7.17 -5.04
N SER A 94 0.04 7.89 -4.14
CA SER A 94 -1.41 7.83 -3.94
C SER A 94 -2.16 9.04 -4.48
N LEU A 95 -1.48 10.03 -5.08
CA LEU A 95 -2.11 11.15 -5.80
C LEU A 95 -2.76 10.68 -7.09
#